data_AF-A0A2V9ESK9-F1
#
_entry.id   AF-A0A2V9ESK9-F1
#
_cell.length_a   1.000
_cell.length_b   1.000
_cell.length_c   1.000
_cell.angle_alpha   90.00
_cell.angle_beta   90.00
_cell.angle_gamma   90.00
#
_symmetry.space_group_name_H-M   'P 1'
#
loop_
_entity.id
_entity.type
_entity.pdbx_description
1 polymer ?
#
loop_
_entity_poly.entity_id
_entity_poly.type
_entity_poly.pdbx_seq_one_letter_code
_entity_poly.pdbx_strand_id
1 'polypeptide(L)'
;MAPLSADLDAVIEKAWQLTLRTDGFLGENEARFLGMLAACVPARGTIVEIGSFKGKSTVMLASVAAHYGLGPVVAIDPHTSPSTTDPGIAAGSSTFEEFLASVKAAGLTEHVEIHRAYSREIAKGWNRPIRLLWIDGDHTFRGAKEDFDLFTPHLAKQGVVALHDALNAFEGPIRVFVEEILRSDRFGAAGVVQSTAWGQLRPEDGKDFRELRIRIERRARRMLPFVANGRRVQGITKMAYKLARSRVQRAPVSASEWLALVSRSGAK
;
A
#
# COMPACT_ATOMS: atom_id res chain seq x y z
N MET A 1 15.33 -17.91 3.81
CA MET A 1 14.89 -16.53 4.16
C MET A 1 16.13 -15.66 4.11
N ALA A 2 16.11 -14.54 3.39
CA ALA A 2 17.23 -13.60 3.47
C ALA A 2 17.22 -12.96 4.87
N PRO A 3 18.34 -12.90 5.60
CA PRO A 3 18.41 -12.17 6.85
C PRO A 3 18.11 -10.67 6.61
N LEU A 4 17.59 -9.99 7.63
CA LEU A 4 17.50 -8.52 7.60
C LEU A 4 18.87 -7.96 7.30
N SER A 5 18.95 -7.07 6.32
CA SER A 5 20.21 -6.38 6.07
C SER A 5 20.53 -5.49 7.26
N ALA A 6 21.78 -5.53 7.71
CA ALA A 6 22.24 -4.73 8.85
C ALA A 6 22.14 -3.21 8.61
N ASP A 7 22.04 -2.79 7.34
CA ASP A 7 21.93 -1.40 6.93
C ASP A 7 20.48 -0.91 6.76
N LEU A 8 19.46 -1.75 7.00
CA LEU A 8 18.06 -1.45 6.66
C LEU A 8 17.57 -0.12 7.22
N ASP A 9 17.80 0.13 8.51
CA ASP A 9 17.35 1.37 9.15
C ASP A 9 18.01 2.60 8.54
N ALA A 10 19.31 2.51 8.20
CA ALA A 10 20.06 3.59 7.55
C ALA A 10 19.57 3.83 6.11
N VAL A 11 19.22 2.77 5.39
CA VAL A 11 18.67 2.85 4.02
C VAL A 11 17.30 3.50 4.03
N ILE A 12 16.42 3.09 4.95
CA ILE A 12 15.08 3.68 5.12
C ILE A 12 15.20 5.15 5.54
N GLU A 13 16.13 5.48 6.45
CA GLU A 13 16.39 6.87 6.84
C GLU A 13 16.82 7.72 5.65
N LYS A 14 17.79 7.25 4.86
CA LYS A 14 18.25 7.97 3.66
C LYS A 14 17.11 8.16 2.65
N ALA A 15 16.30 7.12 2.41
CA ALA A 15 15.13 7.21 1.54
C ALA A 15 14.08 8.19 2.08
N TRP A 16 13.89 8.23 3.40
CA TRP A 16 12.99 9.19 4.06
C TRP A 16 13.44 10.64 3.83
N GLN A 17 14.73 10.94 3.92
CA GLN A 17 15.25 12.29 3.67
C GLN A 17 14.96 12.80 2.24
N LEU A 18 14.93 11.90 1.25
CA LEU A 18 14.50 12.24 -0.12
C LEU A 18 12.97 12.39 -0.21
N THR A 19 12.24 11.46 0.42
CA THR A 19 10.77 11.43 0.46
C THR A 19 10.17 12.67 1.12
N LEU A 20 10.82 13.19 2.17
CA LEU A 20 10.39 14.37 2.90
C LEU A 20 10.31 15.62 2.02
N ARG A 21 11.16 15.69 0.98
CA ARG A 21 11.23 16.82 0.03
C ARG A 21 10.19 16.75 -1.08
N THR A 22 9.45 15.64 -1.17
CA THR A 22 8.44 15.42 -2.21
C THR A 22 7.05 15.70 -1.63
N ASP A 23 6.27 16.51 -2.33
CA ASP A 23 4.89 16.80 -1.98
C ASP A 23 4.02 15.55 -2.13
N GLY A 24 3.02 15.40 -1.27
CA GLY A 24 2.07 14.28 -1.31
C GLY A 24 1.53 13.93 0.07
N PHE A 25 0.54 13.03 0.09
CA PHE A 25 -0.17 12.62 1.29
C PHE A 25 0.38 11.28 1.79
N LEU A 26 1.50 11.30 2.52
CA LEU A 26 2.09 10.11 3.13
C LEU A 26 2.81 10.50 4.41
N GLY A 27 2.39 9.95 5.55
CA GLY A 27 3.03 10.21 6.84
C GLY A 27 4.39 9.50 6.96
N GLU A 28 5.28 10.01 7.83
CA GLU A 28 6.62 9.44 8.01
C GLU A 28 6.60 7.93 8.34
N ASN A 29 5.79 7.54 9.32
CA ASN A 29 5.70 6.13 9.73
C ASN A 29 5.13 5.23 8.62
N GLU A 30 4.28 5.77 7.74
CA GLU A 30 3.76 5.04 6.58
C GLU A 30 4.83 4.91 5.49
N ALA A 31 5.56 5.99 5.21
CA ALA A 31 6.68 5.97 4.30
C ALA A 31 7.77 4.98 4.75
N ARG A 32 8.17 5.02 6.03
CA ARG A 32 9.14 4.06 6.58
C ARG A 32 8.64 2.62 6.50
N PHE A 33 7.34 2.40 6.74
CA PHE A 33 6.71 1.10 6.55
C PHE A 33 6.76 0.63 5.10
N LEU A 34 6.49 1.51 4.11
CA LEU A 34 6.66 1.19 2.69
C LEU A 34 8.10 0.84 2.32
N GLY A 35 9.07 1.59 2.83
CA GLY A 35 10.49 1.28 2.65
C GLY A 35 10.86 -0.10 3.21
N MET A 36 10.36 -0.42 4.40
CA MET A 36 10.52 -1.75 4.99
C MET A 36 9.87 -2.84 4.14
N LEU A 37 8.65 -2.64 3.63
CA LEU A 37 7.98 -3.60 2.74
C LEU A 37 8.79 -3.82 1.44
N ALA A 38 9.27 -2.74 0.81
CA ALA A 38 10.08 -2.82 -0.40
C ALA A 38 11.28 -3.76 -0.19
N ALA A 39 12.02 -3.57 0.91
CA ALA A 39 13.19 -4.38 1.24
C ALA A 39 12.82 -5.83 1.67
N CYS A 40 11.85 -5.98 2.59
CA CYS A 40 11.73 -7.18 3.41
C CYS A 40 10.72 -8.21 2.91
N VAL A 41 9.86 -7.88 1.93
CA VAL A 41 8.90 -8.85 1.39
C VAL A 41 9.63 -10.13 0.90
N PRO A 42 9.27 -11.33 1.38
CA PRO A 42 10.01 -12.56 1.04
C PRO A 42 9.95 -12.96 -0.43
N ALA A 43 8.89 -12.55 -1.14
CA ALA A 43 8.70 -12.88 -2.54
C ALA A 43 9.66 -12.14 -3.46
N ARG A 44 9.98 -12.78 -4.59
CA ARG A 44 10.65 -12.14 -5.73
C ARG A 44 9.61 -11.59 -6.70
N GLY A 45 9.96 -10.55 -7.44
CA GLY A 45 9.08 -9.92 -8.41
C GLY A 45 9.22 -8.41 -8.40
N THR A 46 8.36 -7.75 -9.16
CA THR A 46 8.29 -6.31 -9.33
C THR A 46 7.58 -5.63 -8.17
N ILE A 47 7.99 -4.41 -7.82
CA ILE A 47 7.22 -3.53 -6.94
C ILE A 47 6.32 -2.68 -7.84
N VAL A 48 5.01 -2.74 -7.61
CA VAL A 48 4.00 -2.01 -8.39
C VAL A 48 3.29 -1.03 -7.48
N GLU A 49 3.23 0.22 -7.91
CA GLU A 49 2.46 1.30 -7.32
C GLU A 49 1.33 1.70 -8.27
N ILE A 50 0.11 1.80 -7.74
CA ILE A 50 -1.05 2.35 -8.43
C ILE A 50 -1.49 3.59 -7.66
N GLY A 51 -1.47 4.75 -8.33
CA GLY A 51 -1.58 6.06 -7.68
C GLY A 51 -0.21 6.57 -7.24
N SER A 52 0.38 7.43 -8.07
CA SER A 52 1.73 7.99 -7.85
C SER A 52 1.68 9.47 -7.52
N PHE A 53 0.63 10.20 -7.91
CA PHE A 53 0.42 11.62 -7.64
C PHE A 53 1.64 12.49 -7.99
N LYS A 54 2.37 12.99 -7.00
CA LYS A 54 3.61 13.78 -7.16
C LYS A 54 4.88 12.98 -6.82
N GLY A 55 4.75 11.69 -6.51
CA GLY A 55 5.87 10.75 -6.40
C GLY A 55 6.37 10.48 -4.98
N LYS A 56 5.64 10.89 -3.93
CA LYS A 56 6.13 10.77 -2.54
C LYS A 56 6.38 9.31 -2.13
N SER A 57 5.42 8.41 -2.35
CA SER A 57 5.59 6.97 -2.13
C SER A 57 6.58 6.36 -3.12
N THR A 58 6.54 6.78 -4.39
CA THR A 58 7.44 6.33 -5.44
C THR A 58 8.91 6.55 -5.07
N VAL A 59 9.26 7.73 -4.57
CA VAL A 59 10.64 8.08 -4.13
C VAL A 59 11.10 7.15 -3.00
N MET A 60 10.25 6.88 -2.01
CA MET A 60 10.58 5.94 -0.93
C MET A 60 10.81 4.53 -1.47
N LEU A 61 9.86 4.00 -2.23
CA LEU A 61 9.92 2.65 -2.79
C LEU A 61 11.14 2.48 -3.70
N ALA A 62 11.37 3.42 -4.63
CA ALA A 62 12.45 3.34 -5.61
C ALA A 62 13.82 3.56 -4.98
N SER A 63 13.95 4.41 -3.96
CA SER A 63 15.21 4.58 -3.21
C SER A 63 15.66 3.27 -2.56
N VAL A 64 14.72 2.58 -1.89
CA VAL A 64 15.02 1.30 -1.24
C VAL A 64 15.25 0.19 -2.28
N ALA A 65 14.43 0.14 -3.33
CA ALA A 65 14.58 -0.83 -4.40
C ALA A 65 15.92 -0.70 -5.13
N ALA A 66 16.36 0.52 -5.41
CA ALA A 66 17.65 0.82 -6.03
C ALA A 66 18.82 0.32 -5.15
N HIS A 67 18.77 0.62 -3.85
CA HIS A 67 19.82 0.21 -2.91
C HIS A 67 20.01 -1.31 -2.86
N TYR A 68 18.91 -2.08 -2.83
CA TYR A 68 18.96 -3.54 -2.76
C TYR A 68 18.94 -4.25 -4.12
N GLY A 69 18.99 -3.51 -5.24
CA GLY A 69 18.99 -4.09 -6.59
C GLY A 69 17.71 -4.88 -6.91
N LEU A 70 16.55 -4.39 -6.46
CA LEU A 70 15.26 -5.07 -6.62
C LEU A 70 14.59 -4.82 -7.99
N GLY A 71 15.27 -4.05 -8.85
CA GLY A 71 14.73 -3.56 -10.11
C GLY A 71 13.92 -2.26 -9.94
N PRO A 72 13.48 -1.65 -11.06
CA PRO A 72 12.69 -0.43 -11.02
C PRO A 72 11.31 -0.65 -10.40
N VAL A 73 10.81 0.37 -9.71
CA VAL A 73 9.41 0.44 -9.27
C VAL A 73 8.54 0.79 -10.45
N VAL A 74 7.46 0.04 -10.67
CA VAL A 74 6.49 0.36 -11.71
C VAL A 74 5.44 1.28 -11.10
N ALA A 75 5.42 2.54 -11.55
CA ALA A 75 4.51 3.59 -11.10
C ALA A 75 3.40 3.79 -12.14
N ILE A 76 2.14 3.58 -11.75
CA ILE A 76 0.99 3.65 -12.66
C ILE A 76 0.02 4.71 -12.15
N ASP A 77 -0.15 5.78 -12.93
CA ASP A 77 -1.07 6.86 -12.61
C ASP A 77 -1.49 7.59 -13.90
N PRO A 78 -2.79 7.82 -14.16
CA PRO A 78 -3.21 8.57 -15.35
C PRO A 78 -2.81 10.05 -15.30
N HIS A 79 -2.54 10.62 -14.11
CA HIS A 79 -2.29 12.04 -13.85
C HIS A 79 -3.35 12.96 -14.50
N THR A 80 -4.62 12.56 -14.41
CA THR A 80 -5.76 13.30 -14.97
C THR A 80 -6.49 14.10 -13.90
N SER A 81 -6.93 15.32 -14.23
CA SER A 81 -7.85 16.11 -13.40
C SER A 81 -9.12 16.49 -14.17
N PRO A 82 -10.32 16.43 -13.55
CA PRO A 82 -10.57 16.03 -12.17
C PRO A 82 -10.36 14.53 -11.96
N SER A 83 -9.73 14.16 -10.86
CA SER A 83 -9.68 12.79 -10.35
C SER A 83 -10.52 12.70 -9.07
N THR A 84 -11.04 11.50 -8.77
CA THR A 84 -11.68 11.23 -7.47
C THR A 84 -10.66 11.26 -6.33
N THR A 85 -9.37 11.06 -6.63
CA THR A 85 -8.25 11.08 -5.70
C THR A 85 -7.80 12.50 -5.32
N ASP A 86 -7.89 13.46 -6.26
CA ASP A 86 -7.30 14.79 -6.10
C ASP A 86 -8.31 15.91 -6.37
N PRO A 87 -9.40 16.02 -5.57
CA PRO A 87 -10.46 17.01 -5.80
C PRO A 87 -9.98 18.46 -5.65
N GLY A 88 -8.78 18.68 -5.09
CA GLY A 88 -8.14 19.99 -4.95
C GLY A 88 -7.34 20.43 -6.17
N ILE A 89 -7.15 19.58 -7.17
CA ILE A 89 -6.44 19.91 -8.41
C ILE A 89 -7.44 20.52 -9.40
N ALA A 90 -7.08 21.66 -9.99
CA ALA A 90 -7.95 22.34 -10.96
C ALA A 90 -8.25 21.40 -12.15
N ALA A 91 -9.48 21.42 -12.65
CA ALA A 91 -9.89 20.60 -13.78
C ALA A 91 -8.99 20.89 -15.00
N GLY A 92 -8.49 19.84 -15.66
CA GLY A 92 -7.54 19.97 -16.77
C GLY A 92 -6.07 20.15 -16.38
N SER A 93 -5.75 20.25 -15.08
CA SER A 93 -4.36 20.17 -14.59
C SER A 93 -3.87 18.72 -14.49
N SER A 94 -2.56 18.55 -14.32
CA SER A 94 -1.88 17.26 -14.24
C SER A 94 -0.76 17.36 -13.23
N THR A 95 -0.52 16.31 -12.45
CA THR A 95 0.59 16.19 -11.49
C THR A 95 1.83 15.53 -12.08
N PHE A 96 1.77 15.17 -13.37
CA PHE A 96 2.81 14.40 -14.05
C PHE A 96 4.17 15.13 -14.09
N GLU A 97 4.17 16.44 -14.33
CA GLU A 97 5.42 17.21 -14.39
C GLU A 97 6.07 17.32 -13.00
N GLU A 98 5.28 17.51 -11.95
CA GLU A 98 5.77 17.46 -10.57
C GLU A 98 6.30 16.08 -10.21
N PHE A 99 5.61 15.01 -10.61
CA PHE A 99 6.07 13.64 -10.43
C PHE A 99 7.44 13.40 -11.09
N LEU A 100 7.60 13.78 -12.36
CA LEU A 100 8.88 13.69 -13.07
C LEU A 100 9.97 14.52 -12.38
N ALA A 101 9.64 15.73 -11.93
CA ALA A 101 10.57 16.60 -11.21
C ALA A 101 11.01 15.97 -9.89
N SER A 102 10.10 15.35 -9.13
CA SER A 102 10.40 14.67 -7.86
C SER A 102 11.29 13.45 -8.06
N VAL A 103 10.97 12.58 -9.04
CA VAL A 103 11.82 11.41 -9.37
C VAL A 103 13.21 11.85 -9.80
N LYS A 104 13.30 12.88 -10.65
CA LYS A 104 14.58 13.43 -11.12
C LYS A 104 15.38 14.07 -9.98
N ALA A 105 14.75 14.87 -9.13
CA ALA A 105 15.41 15.53 -8.00
C ALA A 105 15.93 14.52 -6.95
N ALA A 106 15.28 13.36 -6.83
CA ALA A 106 15.76 12.25 -6.01
C ALA A 106 16.87 11.41 -6.68
N GLY A 107 17.17 11.63 -7.96
CA GLY A 107 18.16 10.87 -8.72
C GLY A 107 17.71 9.45 -9.09
N LEU A 108 16.40 9.24 -9.26
CA LEU A 108 15.78 7.91 -9.39
C LEU A 108 15.22 7.61 -10.78
N THR A 109 15.54 8.40 -11.80
CA THR A 109 14.99 8.26 -13.16
C THR A 109 15.15 6.83 -13.72
N GLU A 110 16.30 6.19 -13.51
CA GLU A 110 16.58 4.82 -13.97
C GLU A 110 15.99 3.72 -13.06
N HIS A 111 15.36 4.12 -11.94
CA HIS A 111 14.82 3.23 -10.92
C HIS A 111 13.28 3.27 -10.85
N VAL A 112 12.64 3.98 -11.79
CA VAL A 112 11.18 4.05 -11.90
C VAL A 112 10.78 3.77 -13.33
N GLU A 113 9.94 2.77 -13.52
CA GLU A 113 9.23 2.52 -14.78
C GLU A 113 7.87 3.23 -14.72
N ILE A 114 7.72 4.28 -15.52
CA ILE A 114 6.59 5.22 -15.41
C ILE A 114 5.53 4.89 -16.45
N HIS A 115 4.28 4.69 -16.00
CA HIS A 115 3.10 4.51 -16.85
C HIS A 115 2.09 5.60 -16.58
N ARG A 116 2.02 6.60 -17.48
CA ARG A 116 0.97 7.61 -17.47
C ARG A 116 -0.33 7.08 -18.09
N ALA A 117 -1.01 6.18 -17.38
CA ALA A 117 -2.19 5.46 -17.88
C ALA A 117 -3.08 5.00 -16.72
N TYR A 118 -4.32 4.59 -17.03
CA TYR A 118 -5.14 3.91 -16.04
C TYR A 118 -4.60 2.51 -15.75
N SER A 119 -4.68 2.08 -14.50
CA SER A 119 -4.28 0.72 -14.03
C SER A 119 -4.91 -0.39 -14.86
N ARG A 120 -6.20 -0.28 -15.22
CA ARG A 120 -6.92 -1.21 -16.08
C ARG A 120 -6.39 -1.35 -17.51
N GLU A 121 -5.67 -0.35 -18.02
CA GLU A 121 -5.05 -0.41 -19.33
C GLU A 121 -3.75 -1.20 -19.26
N ILE A 122 -2.95 -0.95 -18.22
CA ILE A 122 -1.71 -1.66 -17.94
C ILE A 122 -1.98 -3.14 -17.60
N ALA A 123 -3.05 -3.42 -16.84
CA ALA A 123 -3.41 -4.77 -16.42
C ALA A 123 -3.65 -5.74 -17.60
N LYS A 124 -4.16 -5.27 -18.75
CA LYS A 124 -4.47 -6.10 -19.93
C LYS A 124 -3.26 -6.85 -20.48
N GLY A 125 -2.07 -6.27 -20.36
CA GLY A 125 -0.81 -6.84 -20.84
C GLY A 125 0.10 -7.36 -19.73
N TRP A 126 -0.35 -7.33 -18.47
CA TRP A 126 0.54 -7.62 -17.35
C TRP A 126 0.86 -9.11 -17.26
N ASN A 127 2.15 -9.44 -17.18
CA ASN A 127 2.63 -10.83 -17.10
C ASN A 127 3.81 -11.02 -16.13
N ARG A 128 4.14 -9.99 -15.33
CA ARG A 128 5.27 -10.01 -14.39
C ARG A 128 4.82 -10.42 -12.98
N PRO A 129 5.56 -11.28 -12.27
CA PRO A 129 5.25 -11.55 -10.87
C PRO A 129 5.45 -10.29 -10.03
N ILE A 130 4.48 -9.98 -9.16
CA ILE A 130 4.54 -8.82 -8.26
C ILE A 130 4.97 -9.30 -6.88
N ARG A 131 6.01 -8.69 -6.30
CA ARG A 131 6.37 -8.95 -4.89
C ARG A 131 5.58 -8.06 -3.95
N LEU A 132 5.43 -6.79 -4.31
CA LEU A 132 4.75 -5.77 -3.51
C LEU A 132 3.80 -5.01 -4.42
N LEU A 133 2.52 -5.03 -4.10
CA LEU A 133 1.48 -4.24 -4.73
C LEU A 133 1.05 -3.14 -3.76
N TRP A 134 1.33 -1.88 -4.11
CA TRP A 134 0.92 -0.69 -3.38
C TRP A 134 -0.25 -0.02 -4.10
N ILE A 135 -1.41 0.04 -3.44
CA ILE A 135 -2.64 0.65 -3.99
C ILE A 135 -2.94 1.93 -3.19
N ASP A 136 -2.78 3.07 -3.85
CA ASP A 136 -3.08 4.42 -3.37
C ASP A 136 -3.72 5.28 -4.48
N GLY A 137 -4.46 4.62 -5.37
CA GLY A 137 -5.24 5.25 -6.44
C GLY A 137 -6.64 5.64 -5.96
N ASP A 138 -7.66 5.30 -6.74
CA ASP A 138 -9.04 5.71 -6.45
C ASP A 138 -9.59 5.10 -5.14
N HIS A 139 -9.87 5.98 -4.18
CA HIS A 139 -10.38 5.61 -2.85
C HIS A 139 -11.87 5.22 -2.82
N THR A 140 -12.58 5.24 -3.95
CA THR A 140 -13.90 4.59 -4.04
C THR A 140 -13.76 3.07 -3.91
N PHE A 141 -14.81 2.39 -3.43
CA PHE A 141 -14.79 0.93 -3.41
C PHE A 141 -14.62 0.32 -4.80
N ARG A 142 -15.23 0.92 -5.83
CA ARG A 142 -15.10 0.44 -7.19
C ARG A 142 -13.66 0.51 -7.68
N GLY A 143 -12.99 1.66 -7.50
CA GLY A 143 -11.61 1.87 -7.94
C GLY A 143 -10.62 0.96 -7.22
N ALA A 144 -10.57 1.03 -5.89
CA ALA A 144 -9.68 0.18 -5.09
C ALA A 144 -9.91 -1.32 -5.32
N LYS A 145 -11.16 -1.75 -5.55
CA LYS A 145 -11.49 -3.14 -5.87
C LYS A 145 -11.05 -3.54 -7.27
N GLU A 146 -11.24 -2.67 -8.27
CA GLU A 146 -10.76 -2.89 -9.64
C GLU A 146 -9.24 -3.09 -9.65
N ASP A 147 -8.49 -2.20 -9.00
CA ASP A 147 -7.03 -2.31 -8.87
C ASP A 147 -6.61 -3.61 -8.17
N PHE A 148 -7.27 -3.93 -7.06
CA PHE A 148 -7.01 -5.17 -6.33
C PHE A 148 -7.28 -6.42 -7.19
N ASP A 149 -8.42 -6.48 -7.86
CA ASP A 149 -8.85 -7.64 -8.66
C ASP A 149 -7.96 -7.84 -9.89
N LEU A 150 -7.52 -6.75 -10.52
CA LEU A 150 -6.68 -6.79 -11.71
C LEU A 150 -5.25 -7.22 -11.39
N PHE A 151 -4.66 -6.77 -10.27
CA PHE A 151 -3.24 -6.99 -9.98
C PHE A 151 -2.96 -8.13 -8.99
N THR A 152 -3.88 -8.45 -8.08
CA THR A 152 -3.69 -9.56 -7.12
C THR A 152 -3.46 -10.93 -7.77
N PRO A 153 -4.05 -11.29 -8.93
CA PRO A 153 -3.72 -12.52 -9.63
C PRO A 153 -2.23 -12.66 -10.02
N HIS A 154 -1.52 -11.54 -10.15
CA HIS A 154 -0.10 -11.49 -10.48
C HIS A 154 0.81 -11.40 -9.24
N LEU A 155 0.24 -11.26 -8.05
CA LEU A 155 0.98 -11.24 -6.81
C LEU A 155 1.64 -12.61 -6.57
N ALA A 156 2.95 -12.61 -6.37
CA ALA A 156 3.72 -13.80 -6.11
C ALA A 156 3.33 -14.41 -4.76
N LYS A 157 3.51 -15.74 -4.61
CA LYS A 157 3.38 -16.39 -3.30
C LYS A 157 4.32 -15.72 -2.30
N GLN A 158 3.84 -15.47 -1.09
CA GLN A 158 4.50 -14.69 -0.03
C GLN A 158 4.66 -13.19 -0.34
N GLY A 159 4.14 -12.71 -1.47
CA GLY A 159 4.06 -11.30 -1.81
C GLY A 159 3.05 -10.56 -0.94
N VAL A 160 3.10 -9.24 -0.96
CA VAL A 160 2.26 -8.38 -0.13
C VAL A 160 1.47 -7.42 -1.00
N VAL A 161 0.19 -7.29 -0.69
CA VAL A 161 -0.63 -6.16 -1.13
C VAL A 161 -0.83 -5.22 0.06
N ALA A 162 -0.66 -3.93 -0.18
CA ALA A 162 -0.87 -2.87 0.79
C ALA A 162 -1.76 -1.79 0.18
N LEU A 163 -2.71 -1.30 0.99
CA LEU A 163 -3.68 -0.28 0.61
C LEU A 163 -3.55 0.90 1.55
N HIS A 164 -3.35 2.08 0.98
CA HIS A 164 -3.27 3.31 1.77
C HIS A 164 -4.65 3.72 2.29
N ASP A 165 -4.69 4.60 3.30
CA ASP A 165 -5.91 5.30 3.72
C ASP A 165 -7.09 4.41 4.18
N ALA A 166 -6.83 3.13 4.50
CA ALA A 166 -7.84 2.20 5.02
C ALA A 166 -8.40 2.61 6.39
N LEU A 167 -7.72 3.49 7.14
CA LEU A 167 -8.29 4.10 8.36
C LEU A 167 -8.57 5.61 8.22
N ASN A 168 -8.53 6.12 7.00
CA ASN A 168 -9.04 7.44 6.63
C ASN A 168 -10.47 7.25 6.10
N ALA A 169 -11.30 8.29 6.12
CA ALA A 169 -12.76 8.14 5.99
C ALA A 169 -13.20 7.90 4.53
N PHE A 170 -12.55 6.95 3.87
CA PHE A 170 -12.76 6.49 2.52
C PHE A 170 -13.35 5.08 2.55
N GLU A 171 -14.16 4.78 1.53
CA GLU A 171 -14.88 3.51 1.48
C GLU A 171 -13.98 2.37 0.98
N GLY A 172 -13.17 2.62 -0.05
CA GLY A 172 -12.57 1.54 -0.83
C GLY A 172 -11.52 0.73 -0.09
N PRO A 173 -10.41 1.33 0.36
CA PRO A 173 -9.31 0.59 0.96
C PRO A 173 -9.72 -0.28 2.16
N ILE A 174 -10.59 0.24 3.05
CA ILE A 174 -11.05 -0.53 4.22
C ILE A 174 -11.98 -1.68 3.85
N ARG A 175 -12.84 -1.48 2.83
CA ARG A 175 -13.72 -2.55 2.36
C ARG A 175 -12.92 -3.65 1.68
N VAL A 176 -12.00 -3.32 0.78
CA VAL A 176 -11.11 -4.31 0.16
C VAL A 176 -10.31 -5.07 1.23
N PHE A 177 -9.76 -4.36 2.22
CA PHE A 177 -9.03 -5.01 3.32
C PHE A 177 -9.91 -5.99 4.11
N VAL A 178 -11.12 -5.59 4.51
CA VAL A 178 -12.00 -6.45 5.30
C VAL A 178 -12.58 -7.61 4.46
N GLU A 179 -13.08 -7.30 3.26
CA GLU A 179 -13.85 -8.23 2.43
C GLU A 179 -12.96 -9.21 1.68
N GLU A 180 -11.82 -8.76 1.14
CA GLU A 180 -10.97 -9.57 0.24
C GLU A 180 -9.73 -10.15 0.93
N ILE A 181 -9.17 -9.43 1.92
CA ILE A 181 -7.94 -9.85 2.61
C ILE A 181 -8.26 -10.58 3.91
N LEU A 182 -8.97 -9.94 4.84
CA LEU A 182 -9.17 -10.49 6.18
C LEU A 182 -10.07 -11.74 6.20
N ARG A 183 -11.03 -11.83 5.28
CA ARG A 183 -11.98 -12.95 5.19
C ARG A 183 -11.52 -14.10 4.27
N SER A 184 -10.37 -13.97 3.63
CA SER A 184 -9.87 -14.95 2.68
C SER A 184 -8.78 -15.82 3.30
N ASP A 185 -8.86 -17.13 3.07
CA ASP A 185 -7.80 -18.08 3.46
C ASP A 185 -6.62 -18.09 2.47
N ARG A 186 -6.73 -17.34 1.37
CA ARG A 186 -5.60 -17.13 0.45
C ARG A 186 -4.55 -16.20 1.06
N PHE A 187 -4.90 -15.42 2.08
CA PHE A 187 -4.00 -14.50 2.76
C PHE A 187 -3.52 -15.09 4.08
N GLY A 188 -2.28 -14.80 4.44
CA GLY A 188 -1.64 -15.19 5.69
C GLY A 188 -1.67 -14.07 6.72
N ALA A 189 -0.47 -13.64 7.11
CA ALA A 189 -0.25 -12.46 7.95
C ALA A 189 -0.88 -11.21 7.30
N ALA A 190 -1.51 -10.38 8.13
CA ALA A 190 -2.14 -9.14 7.73
C ALA A 190 -2.12 -8.17 8.91
N GLY A 191 -2.27 -6.87 8.64
CA GLY A 191 -2.25 -5.85 9.67
C GLY A 191 -2.54 -4.46 9.14
N VAL A 192 -2.40 -3.48 10.04
CA VAL A 192 -2.48 -2.05 9.71
C VAL A 192 -1.31 -1.35 10.38
N VAL A 193 -0.68 -0.42 9.68
CA VAL A 193 0.32 0.53 10.22
C VAL A 193 -0.15 1.93 9.86
N GLN A 194 -0.42 2.75 10.88
CA GLN A 194 -1.12 4.03 10.73
C GLN A 194 -2.44 3.89 9.97
N SER A 195 -2.54 4.35 8.72
CA SER A 195 -3.72 4.15 7.88
C SER A 195 -3.53 3.06 6.81
N THR A 196 -2.31 2.58 6.61
CA THR A 196 -1.96 1.55 5.63
C THR A 196 -2.35 0.16 6.09
N ALA A 197 -3.34 -0.44 5.42
CA ALA A 197 -3.69 -1.85 5.59
C ALA A 197 -2.84 -2.73 4.66
N TRP A 198 -2.55 -3.97 5.07
CA TRP A 198 -1.77 -4.89 4.24
C TRP A 198 -2.10 -6.35 4.51
N GLY A 199 -1.82 -7.21 3.52
CA GLY A 199 -1.95 -8.65 3.63
C GLY A 199 -0.91 -9.40 2.77
N GLN A 200 -0.38 -10.50 3.32
CA GLN A 200 0.55 -11.38 2.62
C GLN A 200 -0.21 -12.51 1.90
N LEU A 201 0.04 -12.68 0.60
CA LEU A 201 -0.55 -13.77 -0.17
C LEU A 201 0.11 -15.11 0.21
N ARG A 202 -0.68 -16.02 0.75
CA ARG A 202 -0.28 -17.35 1.24
C ARG A 202 -1.36 -18.39 0.90
N PRO A 203 -1.53 -18.76 -0.37
CA PRO A 203 -2.63 -19.64 -0.79
C PRO A 203 -2.53 -21.06 -0.22
N GLU A 204 -1.34 -21.47 0.23
CA GLU A 204 -1.07 -22.84 0.69
C GLU A 204 -1.35 -23.02 2.19
N ASP A 205 -1.09 -22.00 3.00
CA ASP A 205 -1.16 -22.06 4.47
C ASP A 205 -1.83 -20.81 5.10
N GLY A 206 -2.49 -19.97 4.31
CA GLY A 206 -3.15 -18.76 4.81
C GLY A 206 -4.29 -19.04 5.79
N LYS A 207 -4.91 -20.23 5.73
CA LYS A 207 -5.89 -20.70 6.72
C LYS A 207 -5.32 -20.74 8.15
N ASP A 208 -4.02 -20.95 8.32
CA ASP A 208 -3.38 -21.07 9.63
C ASP A 208 -3.27 -19.70 10.33
N PHE A 209 -3.45 -18.62 9.58
CA PHE A 209 -3.51 -17.25 10.07
C PHE A 209 -4.94 -16.75 10.30
N ARG A 210 -5.97 -17.59 10.11
CA ARG A 210 -7.38 -17.19 10.17
C ARG A 210 -7.74 -16.54 11.51
N GLU A 211 -7.28 -17.10 12.62
CA GLU A 211 -7.53 -16.53 13.96
C GLU A 211 -6.92 -15.13 14.15
N LEU A 212 -5.73 -14.89 13.57
CA LEU A 212 -5.13 -13.56 13.54
C LEU A 212 -6.03 -12.58 12.77
N ARG A 213 -6.45 -12.96 11.55
CA ARG A 213 -7.27 -12.10 10.70
C ARG A 213 -8.65 -11.82 11.32
N ILE A 214 -9.31 -12.81 11.93
CA ILE A 214 -10.59 -12.60 12.64
C ILE A 214 -10.45 -11.56 13.75
N ARG A 215 -9.34 -11.56 14.51
CA ARG A 215 -9.12 -10.55 15.58
C ARG A 215 -8.95 -9.12 15.02
N ILE A 216 -8.37 -8.98 13.83
CA ILE A 216 -8.22 -7.70 13.14
C ILE A 216 -9.58 -7.29 12.56
N GLU A 217 -10.25 -8.21 11.86
CA GLU A 217 -11.55 -8.00 11.21
C GLU A 217 -12.61 -7.53 12.20
N ARG A 218 -12.68 -8.13 13.39
CA ARG A 218 -13.63 -7.74 14.46
C ARG A 218 -13.54 -6.24 14.81
N ARG A 219 -12.36 -5.64 14.68
CA ARG A 219 -12.11 -4.20 14.95
C ARG A 219 -12.30 -3.39 13.67
N ALA A 220 -11.66 -3.80 12.57
CA ALA A 220 -11.70 -3.10 11.29
C ALA A 220 -13.13 -2.99 10.73
N ARG A 221 -13.94 -4.04 10.81
CA ARG A 221 -15.33 -4.04 10.30
C ARG A 221 -16.23 -3.01 10.98
N ARG A 222 -15.88 -2.53 12.17
CA ARG A 222 -16.62 -1.45 12.86
C ARG A 222 -16.46 -0.09 12.19
N MET A 223 -15.48 0.05 11.28
CA MET A 223 -15.30 1.25 10.46
C MET A 223 -16.31 1.31 9.31
N LEU A 224 -16.75 0.16 8.79
CA LEU A 224 -17.58 0.09 7.58
C LEU A 224 -18.88 0.90 7.63
N PRO A 225 -19.68 0.91 8.73
CA PRO A 225 -20.92 1.68 8.77
C PRO A 225 -20.74 3.21 8.62
N PHE A 226 -19.52 3.72 8.84
CA PHE A 226 -19.20 5.14 8.76
C PHE A 226 -18.81 5.58 7.34
N VAL A 227 -18.32 4.68 6.50
CA VAL A 227 -17.78 5.00 5.17
C VAL A 227 -18.60 4.41 4.03
N ALA A 228 -19.37 3.34 4.28
CA ALA A 228 -20.21 2.73 3.27
C ALA A 228 -21.31 3.70 2.77
N ASN A 229 -21.58 3.64 1.47
CA ASN A 229 -22.61 4.44 0.79
C ASN A 229 -22.33 5.96 0.78
N GLY A 230 -21.06 6.36 0.70
CA GLY A 230 -20.68 7.78 0.57
C GLY A 230 -21.06 8.67 1.76
N ARG A 231 -21.25 8.08 2.95
CA ARG A 231 -21.61 8.82 4.16
C ARG A 231 -20.49 9.77 4.58
N ARG A 232 -20.84 11.04 4.84
CA ARG A 232 -19.90 12.00 5.42
C ARG A 232 -19.81 11.84 6.94
N VAL A 233 -18.60 11.71 7.43
CA VAL A 233 -18.29 11.59 8.86
C VAL A 233 -18.21 13.00 9.49
N GLN A 234 -19.23 13.41 10.25
CA GLN A 234 -19.37 14.77 10.82
C GLN A 234 -20.01 14.75 12.22
N GLY A 235 -19.75 15.77 13.05
CA GLY A 235 -20.35 15.88 14.38
C GLY A 235 -20.14 14.64 15.26
N ILE A 236 -21.22 14.10 15.84
CA ILE A 236 -21.20 12.92 16.71
C ILE A 236 -20.69 11.67 15.97
N THR A 237 -21.00 11.52 14.67
CA THR A 237 -20.52 10.37 13.90
C THR A 237 -19.00 10.41 13.72
N LYS A 238 -18.38 11.60 13.71
CA LYS A 238 -16.93 11.77 13.73
C LYS A 238 -16.29 11.32 15.04
N MET A 239 -16.95 11.55 16.18
CA MET A 239 -16.47 11.04 17.46
C MET A 239 -16.54 9.51 17.51
N ALA A 240 -17.68 8.94 17.10
CA ALA A 240 -17.87 7.49 17.02
C ALA A 240 -16.87 6.83 16.05
N TYR A 241 -16.62 7.44 14.90
CA TYR A 241 -15.60 7.03 13.94
C TYR A 241 -14.21 7.02 14.58
N LYS A 242 -13.80 8.11 15.25
CA LYS A 242 -12.48 8.20 15.91
C LYS A 242 -12.32 7.11 16.98
N LEU A 243 -13.37 6.82 17.73
CA LEU A 243 -13.39 5.76 18.76
C LEU A 243 -13.36 4.35 18.14
N ALA A 244 -14.05 4.12 17.03
CA ALA A 244 -13.92 2.86 16.30
C ALA A 244 -12.50 2.69 15.75
N ARG A 245 -11.95 3.76 15.16
CA ARG A 245 -10.61 3.81 14.58
C ARG A 245 -9.53 3.55 15.62
N SER A 246 -9.61 4.13 16.82
CA SER A 246 -8.62 3.93 17.89
C SER A 246 -8.53 2.49 18.39
N ARG A 247 -9.55 1.67 18.14
CA ARG A 247 -9.55 0.25 18.50
C ARG A 247 -8.83 -0.65 17.51
N VAL A 248 -8.53 -0.16 16.29
CA VAL A 248 -7.72 -0.89 15.31
C VAL A 248 -6.25 -0.71 15.68
N GLN A 249 -5.52 -1.81 15.89
CA GLN A 249 -4.08 -1.76 16.14
C GLN A 249 -3.38 -1.25 14.88
N ARG A 250 -2.68 -0.12 15.02
CA ARG A 250 -2.04 0.60 13.91
C ARG A 250 -0.69 1.21 14.27
N ALA A 251 -0.06 0.70 15.32
CA ALA A 251 1.25 1.17 15.74
C ALA A 251 2.27 0.90 14.62
N PRO A 252 3.33 1.72 14.52
CA PRO A 252 4.53 1.33 13.77
C PRO A 252 4.99 -0.06 14.21
N VAL A 253 5.54 -0.82 13.26
CA VAL A 253 6.07 -2.16 13.49
C VAL A 253 7.54 -2.16 13.07
N SER A 254 8.40 -2.77 13.86
CA SER A 254 9.81 -2.95 13.48
C SER A 254 9.96 -4.02 12.39
N ALA A 255 11.07 -3.99 11.66
CA ALA A 255 11.35 -4.97 10.61
C ALA A 255 11.45 -6.40 11.15
N SER A 256 12.00 -6.58 12.35
CA SER A 256 12.10 -7.88 13.01
C SER A 256 10.73 -8.42 13.43
N GLU A 257 9.87 -7.59 14.03
CA GLU A 257 8.50 -7.96 14.38
C GLU A 257 7.67 -8.30 13.14
N TRP A 258 7.81 -7.50 12.08
CA TRP A 258 7.10 -7.71 10.83
C TRP A 258 7.53 -9.02 10.15
N LEU A 259 8.84 -9.28 10.05
CA LEU A 259 9.35 -10.55 9.52
C LEU A 259 8.93 -11.74 10.39
N ALA A 260 9.00 -11.61 11.72
CA ALA A 260 8.52 -12.65 12.62
C ALA A 260 7.02 -12.93 12.45
N LEU A 261 6.24 -11.99 11.91
CA LEU A 261 4.83 -12.17 11.58
C LEU A 261 4.64 -12.87 10.22
N VAL A 262 5.34 -12.41 9.18
CA VAL A 262 5.18 -12.96 7.81
C VAL A 262 5.95 -14.26 7.57
N SER A 263 6.90 -14.60 8.44
CA SER A 263 7.69 -15.83 8.36
C SER A 263 7.17 -16.95 9.25
N ARG A 264 6.07 -16.73 10.00
CA ARG A 264 5.46 -17.82 10.77
C ARG A 264 5.08 -18.95 9.82
N SER A 265 5.58 -20.14 10.09
CA SER A 265 4.91 -21.35 9.62
C SER A 265 3.57 -21.43 10.34
N GLY A 266 2.50 -21.77 9.63
CA GLY A 266 1.24 -22.09 10.25
C GLY A 266 1.46 -23.08 11.38
N ALA A 267 1.08 -22.71 12.60
CA ALA A 267 1.15 -23.63 13.73
C ALA A 267 0.30 -24.86 13.39
N LYS A 268 0.92 -26.05 13.43
CA LYS A 268 0.19 -27.32 13.46
C LYS A 268 -0.65 -27.42 14.72
#